data_AF-A0A484MR36-F1
#
_entry.id   AF-A0A484MR36-F1
#
_cell.length_a   1.000
_cell.length_b   1.000
_cell.length_c   1.000
_cell.angle_alpha   90.00
_cell.angle_beta   90.00
_cell.angle_gamma   90.00
#
_symmetry.space_group_name_H-M   'P 1'
#
loop_
_entity.id
_entity.type
_entity.pdbx_description
1 polymer ?
#
loop_
_entity_poly.entity_id
_entity_poly.type
_entity_poly.pdbx_seq_one_letter_code
_entity_poly.pdbx_strand_id
1 'polypeptide(L)'
;MMMNDMARKVKGLDIEISEGFLVHFIMTSLPASFEAFKINYNTQKVKWLMNKLIAMCVQEEERLKLDKPDVAYLMTANPKKRKGNVDKKEVPKV
;
A
#
# COMPACT_ATOMS: atom_id res chain seq x y z
N MET A 1 27.45 11.86 -0.97
CA MET A 1 26.91 13.23 -0.87
C MET A 1 25.84 13.21 0.22
N MET A 2 25.99 13.95 1.32
CA MET A 2 25.01 13.92 2.40
C MET A 2 23.76 14.72 2.00
N MET A 3 22.57 14.29 2.44
CA MET A 3 21.30 15.00 2.12
C MET A 3 21.34 16.47 2.55
N ASN A 4 22.09 16.79 3.62
CA ASN A 4 22.29 18.15 4.12
C ASN A 4 23.04 19.04 3.12
N ASP A 5 24.07 18.51 2.45
CA ASP A 5 24.84 19.24 1.44
C ASP A 5 24.01 19.53 0.19
N MET A 6 23.13 18.58 -0.18
CA MET A 6 22.21 18.73 -1.29
C MET A 6 21.16 19.79 -0.98
N ALA A 7 20.57 19.77 0.22
CA ALA A 7 19.61 20.78 0.67
C ALA A 7 20.23 22.20 0.72
N ARG A 8 21.49 22.33 1.17
CA ARG A 8 22.22 23.60 1.16
C ARG A 8 22.52 24.12 -0.25
N LYS A 9 22.95 23.24 -1.17
CA LYS A 9 23.18 23.62 -2.57
C LYS A 9 21.89 24.04 -3.26
N VAL A 10 20.80 23.31 -3.03
CA VAL A 10 19.46 23.65 -3.55
C VAL A 10 18.94 24.96 -2.95
N LYS A 11 19.28 25.30 -1.70
CA LYS A 11 18.95 26.61 -1.11
C LYS A 11 19.77 27.79 -1.65
N GLY A 12 21.01 27.55 -2.07
CA GLY A 12 21.91 28.59 -2.59
C GLY A 12 21.75 28.82 -4.10
N LEU A 13 21.15 27.88 -4.80
CA LEU A 13 20.68 28.02 -6.16
C LEU A 13 19.22 28.42 -6.04
N ASP A 14 18.87 29.68 -6.29
CA ASP A 14 17.48 30.18 -6.30
C ASP A 14 16.69 29.55 -7.47
N ILE A 15 16.57 28.23 -7.45
CA ILE A 15 15.95 27.42 -8.48
C ILE A 15 14.49 27.34 -8.07
N GLU A 16 13.65 28.16 -8.69
CA GLU A 16 12.23 27.90 -8.74
C GLU A 16 12.01 26.51 -9.35
N ILE A 17 11.73 25.52 -8.50
CA ILE A 17 11.39 24.18 -8.95
C ILE A 17 9.95 24.26 -9.48
N SER A 18 9.79 24.03 -10.78
CA SER A 18 8.45 24.02 -11.38
C SER A 18 7.62 22.87 -10.80
N GLU A 19 6.32 23.12 -10.61
CA GLU A 19 5.39 22.07 -10.17
C GLU A 19 5.40 20.87 -11.13
N GLY A 20 5.54 21.12 -12.44
CA GLY A 20 5.64 20.06 -13.44
C GLY A 20 6.86 19.15 -13.23
N PHE A 21 8.02 19.72 -12.90
CA PHE A 21 9.21 18.94 -12.54
C PHE A 21 8.98 18.12 -11.29
N LEU A 22 8.38 18.72 -10.24
CA LEU A 22 8.12 18.02 -8.99
C LEU A 22 7.16 16.84 -9.19
N VAL A 23 6.10 17.01 -9.99
CA VAL A 23 5.20 15.92 -10.32
C VAL A 23 5.91 14.82 -11.11
N HIS A 24 6.73 15.18 -12.10
CA HIS A 24 7.52 14.20 -12.85
C HIS A 24 8.51 13.44 -11.95
N PHE A 25 9.18 14.15 -11.05
CA PHE A 25 10.11 13.59 -10.08
C PHE A 25 9.41 12.61 -9.13
N ILE A 26 8.24 12.97 -8.60
CA ILE A 26 7.41 12.08 -7.77
C ILE A 26 7.04 10.82 -8.56
N MET A 27 6.48 10.98 -9.77
CA MET A 27 6.02 9.86 -10.60
C MET A 27 7.14 8.87 -10.95
N THR A 28 8.33 9.37 -11.24
CA THR A 28 9.49 8.54 -11.59
C THR A 28 10.16 7.91 -10.37
N SER A 29 10.04 8.52 -9.19
CA SER A 29 10.57 7.99 -7.92
C SER A 29 9.68 6.93 -7.28
N LEU A 30 8.41 6.83 -7.66
CA LEU A 30 7.48 5.87 -7.08
C LEU A 30 7.86 4.41 -7.40
N PRO A 31 7.80 3.49 -6.41
CA PRO A 31 8.09 2.07 -6.61
C PRO A 31 7.19 1.42 -7.67
N ALA A 32 7.61 0.26 -8.20
CA ALA A 32 6.81 -0.53 -9.13
C ALA A 32 5.46 -1.02 -8.54
N SER A 33 5.31 -1.08 -7.21
CA SER A 33 4.00 -1.40 -6.61
C SER A 33 2.94 -0.33 -6.90
N PHE A 34 3.33 0.90 -7.26
CA PHE A 34 2.45 2.02 -7.59
C PHE A 34 2.09 2.10 -9.09
N GLU A 35 2.29 1.04 -9.89
CA GLU A 35 1.97 1.10 -11.33
C GLU A 35 0.50 1.49 -11.60
N ALA A 36 -0.45 0.97 -10.83
CA ALA A 36 -1.87 1.32 -10.96
C ALA A 36 -2.12 2.83 -10.75
N PHE A 37 -1.44 3.41 -9.76
CA PHE A 37 -1.47 4.85 -9.50
C PHE A 37 -0.89 5.67 -10.65
N LYS A 38 0.24 5.27 -11.22
CA LYS A 38 0.85 5.95 -12.39
C LYS A 38 -0.08 5.93 -13.59
N ILE A 39 -0.72 4.79 -13.86
CA ILE A 39 -1.71 4.66 -14.94
C ILE A 39 -2.90 5.60 -14.69
N ASN A 40 -3.45 5.62 -13.47
CA ASN A 40 -4.57 6.50 -13.10
C ASN A 40 -4.24 7.99 -13.24
N TYR A 41 -3.00 8.38 -12.94
CA TYR A 41 -2.55 9.75 -13.19
C TYR A 41 -2.41 10.06 -14.69
N ASN A 42 -1.81 9.14 -15.46
CA ASN A 42 -1.53 9.34 -16.89
C ASN A 42 -2.80 9.39 -17.75
N THR A 43 -3.86 8.66 -17.38
CA THR A 43 -5.14 8.66 -18.09
C THR A 43 -5.97 9.93 -17.86
N GLN A 44 -5.61 10.75 -16.87
CA GLN A 44 -6.32 11.99 -16.60
C GLN A 44 -5.88 13.12 -17.52
N LYS A 45 -6.87 13.70 -18.19
CA LYS A 45 -6.71 14.86 -19.07
C LYS A 45 -6.33 16.13 -18.30
N VAL A 46 -6.84 16.28 -17.08
CA VAL A 46 -6.54 17.39 -16.18
C VAL A 46 -5.48 16.94 -15.18
N LYS A 47 -4.38 17.70 -15.11
CA LYS A 47 -3.30 17.40 -14.16
C LYS A 47 -3.75 17.67 -12.73
N TRP A 48 -3.34 16.80 -11.82
CA TRP A 48 -3.61 16.98 -10.41
C TRP A 48 -2.77 18.12 -9.83
N LEU A 49 -3.41 18.95 -9.02
CA LEU A 49 -2.69 19.85 -8.11
C LEU A 49 -1.91 19.02 -7.09
N MET A 50 -0.82 19.60 -6.55
CA MET A 50 0.06 18.92 -5.60
C MET A 50 -0.69 18.28 -4.41
N ASN A 51 -1.64 19.00 -3.83
CA ASN A 51 -2.45 18.49 -2.71
C ASN A 51 -3.23 17.23 -3.08
N LYS A 52 -3.82 17.20 -4.29
CA LYS A 52 -4.54 16.03 -4.78
C LYS A 52 -3.58 14.88 -5.06
N LEU A 53 -2.42 15.17 -5.63
CA LEU A 53 -1.39 14.16 -5.87
C LEU A 53 -0.95 13.47 -4.58
N ILE A 54 -0.69 14.25 -3.53
CA ILE A 54 -0.33 13.75 -2.20
C ILE A 54 -1.44 12.88 -1.63
N ALA A 55 -2.69 13.36 -1.64
CA ALA A 55 -3.82 12.61 -1.10
C ALA A 55 -4.01 11.25 -1.79
N MET A 56 -3.88 11.22 -3.12
CA MET A 56 -4.00 9.99 -3.90
C MET A 56 -2.81 9.05 -3.66
N CYS A 57 -1.60 9.57 -3.43
CA CYS A 57 -0.43 8.75 -3.07
C CYS A 57 -0.65 8.04 -1.73
N VAL A 58 -1.13 8.76 -0.71
CA VAL A 58 -1.41 8.21 0.63
C VAL A 58 -2.47 7.10 0.53
N GLN A 59 -3.54 7.35 -0.23
CA GLN A 59 -4.59 6.36 -0.44
C GLN A 59 -4.07 5.09 -1.14
N GLU A 60 -3.23 5.23 -2.16
CA GLU A 60 -2.62 4.07 -2.83
C GLU A 60 -1.71 3.29 -1.89
N GLU A 61 -0.96 3.97 -1.01
CA GLU A 61 -0.12 3.31 -0.01
C GLU A 61 -0.96 2.45 0.96
N GLU A 62 -2.11 2.96 1.42
CA GLU A 62 -3.05 2.21 2.25
C GLU A 62 -3.62 0.99 1.51
N ARG A 63 -3.98 1.16 0.23
CA ARG A 63 -4.44 0.06 -0.63
C ARG A 63 -3.37 -1.04 -0.74
N LEU A 64 -2.11 -0.65 -0.96
CA LEU A 64 -0.98 -1.58 -1.07
C LEU A 64 -0.64 -2.29 0.24
N LYS A 65 -0.92 -1.68 1.39
CA LYS A 65 -0.79 -2.33 2.71
C LYS A 65 -1.84 -3.43 2.89
N LEU A 66 -3.07 -3.22 2.40
CA LEU A 66 -4.14 -4.20 2.49
C LEU A 66 -3.96 -5.37 1.49
N ASP A 67 -3.43 -5.06 0.29
CA ASP A 67 -3.11 -6.06 -0.76
C ASP A 67 -1.93 -6.97 -0.41
N LYS A 68 -1.17 -6.66 0.64
CA LYS A 68 -0.29 -7.61 1.31
C LYS A 68 -1.10 -8.23 2.45
N PRO A 69 -1.85 -9.32 2.20
CA PRO A 69 -2.42 -10.06 3.30
C PRO A 69 -1.25 -10.60 4.10
N ASP A 70 -0.94 -9.94 5.22
CA ASP A 70 -0.42 -10.69 6.34
C ASP A 70 -1.34 -11.89 6.48
N VAL A 71 -0.72 -13.07 6.56
CA VAL A 71 -1.29 -14.41 6.65
C VAL A 71 -2.34 -14.57 7.78
N ALA A 72 -2.67 -13.49 8.49
CA ALA A 72 -3.66 -13.34 9.55
C ALA A 72 -5.11 -13.68 9.13
N TYR A 73 -5.50 -13.60 7.85
CA TYR A 73 -6.86 -14.01 7.46
C TYR A 73 -7.10 -15.53 7.54
N LEU A 74 -6.06 -16.34 7.75
CA LEU A 74 -6.22 -17.77 8.05
C LEU A 74 -6.63 -18.05 9.51
N MET A 75 -6.53 -17.08 10.43
CA MET A 75 -6.77 -17.31 11.87
C MET A 75 -8.22 -17.09 12.32
N THR A 76 -9.14 -16.60 11.48
CA THR A 76 -10.55 -16.42 11.87
C THR A 76 -11.45 -17.62 11.52
N ALA A 77 -10.92 -18.68 10.91
CA ALA A 77 -11.60 -19.96 10.77
C ALA A 77 -11.54 -20.74 12.11
N ASN A 78 -12.38 -20.29 13.03
CA ASN A 78 -12.62 -20.84 14.35
C ASN A 78 -12.93 -22.36 14.30
N PRO A 79 -12.07 -23.29 14.79
CA PRO A 79 -12.45 -24.68 14.93
C PRO A 79 -13.32 -24.80 16.18
N LYS A 80 -14.63 -24.56 16.04
CA LYS A 80 -15.58 -24.81 17.13
C LYS A 80 -15.57 -26.30 17.48
N LYS A 81 -14.89 -26.58 18.59
CA LYS A 81 -15.05 -27.74 19.48
C LYS A 81 -16.44 -28.39 19.36
N ARG A 82 -16.49 -29.65 18.97
CA ARG A 82 -17.54 -30.58 19.43
C ARG A 82 -16.86 -31.72 20.15
N LYS A 83 -16.65 -31.52 21.45
CA LYS A 83 -16.35 -32.58 22.41
C LYS A 83 -17.72 -33.13 22.83
N GLY A 84 -18.15 -34.23 22.21
CA GLY A 84 -19.39 -34.93 22.54
C GLY A 84 -19.06 -36.37 22.87
N ASN A 85 -19.04 -36.66 24.17
CA ASN A 85 -18.87 -37.98 24.76
C ASN A 85 -20.02 -38.89 24.30
N VAL A 86 -19.73 -40.06 23.72
CA VAL A 86 -20.73 -41.12 23.55
C VAL A 86 -20.19 -42.37 24.24
N ASP A 87 -20.84 -42.67 25.36
CA ASP A 87 -20.62 -43.81 26.24
C ASP A 87 -20.61 -45.14 25.47
N LYS A 88 -19.72 -46.02 25.92
CA LYS A 88 -19.63 -47.42 25.52
C LYS A 88 -20.84 -48.19 26.06
N LYS A 89 -21.56 -48.89 25.18
CA LYS A 89 -22.25 -50.15 25.51
C LYS A 89 -22.10 -51.17 24.36
N GLU A 90 -21.07 -51.99 24.50
CA GLU A 90 -21.02 -53.42 24.17
C GLU A 90 -22.29 -54.14 24.73
N VAL A 91 -22.97 -55.15 24.17
CA VAL A 91 -22.92 -56.13 23.04
C VAL A 91 -24.42 -56.65 22.89
N PRO A 92 -24.86 -57.71 22.13
CA PRO A 92 -24.19 -58.67 21.25
C PRO A 92 -24.86 -59.01 19.90
N LYS A 93 -24.08 -59.79 19.13
CA LYS A 93 -24.27 -60.39 17.81
C LYS A 93 -25.49 -61.32 17.70
N VAL A 94 -26.02 -61.41 16.47
CA VAL A 94 -26.67 -62.61 15.92
C VAL A 94 -25.71 -63.25 14.92
#